data_AF-A0A3S4IEF7-F1
#
_entry.id   AF-A0A3S4IEF7-F1
#
_cell.length_a   1.000
_cell.length_b   1.000
_cell.length_c   1.000
_cell.angle_alpha   90.00
_cell.angle_beta   90.00
_cell.angle_gamma   90.00
#
_symmetry.space_group_name_H-M   'P 1'
#
loop_
_entity.id
_entity.type
_entity.pdbx_description
1 polymer ?
#
loop_
_entity_poly.entity_id
_entity_poly.type
_entity_poly.pdbx_seq_one_letter_code
_entity_poly.pdbx_strand_id
1 'polypeptide(L)'
;MTISIHASAFDVNSWYQKITLTFINESGNPVDMNHAAILFTASGHIDPWGNSGGTLKGNLPLTLNDTSYGTLETNNIIINNSDVLLFSRANAGHSLSASRRRRCR
;
A
#
# COMPACT_ATOMS: atom_id res chain seq x y z
N MET A 1 20.03 3.05 0.71
CA MET A 1 18.68 3.23 0.13
C MET A 1 17.72 3.22 1.29
N THR A 2 17.01 4.31 1.53
CA THR A 2 16.14 4.47 2.70
C THR A 2 14.81 5.00 2.22
N ILE A 3 13.75 4.24 2.47
CA ILE A 3 12.36 4.63 2.21
C ILE A 3 11.64 4.57 3.54
N SER A 4 11.08 5.70 3.97
CA SER A 4 10.18 5.73 5.13
C SER A 4 8.74 5.54 4.68
N ILE A 5 7.97 4.82 5.48
CA ILE A 5 6.58 4.48 5.21
C ILE A 5 5.74 4.91 6.41
N HIS A 6 4.77 5.77 6.18
CA HIS A 6 3.84 6.27 7.19
C HIS A 6 2.43 5.79 6.84
N ALA A 7 1.77 5.12 7.78
CA ALA A 7 0.37 4.73 7.60
C ALA A 7 -0.56 5.78 8.20
N SER A 8 -1.72 5.98 7.56
CA SER A 8 -2.84 6.72 8.13
C SER A 8 -3.34 6.08 9.42
N ALA A 9 -3.95 6.87 10.30
CA ALA A 9 -4.56 6.34 11.52
C ALA A 9 -5.59 5.24 11.22
N PHE A 10 -5.51 4.15 11.97
CA PHE A 10 -6.44 3.03 11.88
C PHE A 10 -7.55 3.20 12.90
N ASP A 11 -8.80 3.20 12.44
CA ASP A 11 -9.94 3.08 13.34
C ASP A 11 -10.23 1.59 13.55
N VAL A 12 -9.94 1.12 14.76
CA VAL A 12 -10.14 -0.29 15.12
C VAL A 12 -11.62 -0.68 15.16
N ASN A 13 -12.54 0.29 15.30
CA ASN A 13 -13.98 0.05 15.32
C ASN A 13 -14.60 0.12 13.93
N SER A 14 -13.88 0.67 12.94
CA SER A 14 -14.38 0.73 11.58
C SER A 14 -14.38 -0.65 10.93
N TRP A 15 -15.54 -1.03 10.41
CA TRP A 15 -15.70 -2.23 9.59
C TRP A 15 -15.10 -2.06 8.20
N TYR A 16 -15.10 -0.84 7.69
CA TYR A 16 -14.62 -0.50 6.35
C TYR A 16 -13.89 0.83 6.38
N GLN A 17 -12.58 0.81 6.12
CA GLN A 17 -11.74 2.00 6.20
C GLN A 17 -10.78 2.09 5.03
N LYS A 18 -10.60 3.29 4.49
CA LYS A 18 -9.51 3.58 3.56
C LYS A 18 -8.21 3.73 4.33
N ILE A 19 -7.24 2.86 4.07
CA ILE A 19 -5.87 2.99 4.56
C ILE A 19 -5.09 3.79 3.53
N THR A 20 -4.27 4.74 3.96
CA THR A 20 -3.29 5.43 3.12
C THR A 20 -1.90 5.20 3.67
N LEU A 21 -1.01 4.69 2.84
CA LEU A 21 0.42 4.55 3.07
C LEU A 21 1.12 5.68 2.33
N THR A 22 1.92 6.45 3.03
CA THR A 22 2.74 7.54 2.48
C THR A 22 4.20 7.10 2.49
N PHE A 23 4.79 7.02 1.31
CA PHE A 23 6.17 6.65 1.09
C PHE A 23 7.00 7.91 0.87
N ILE A 24 8.18 7.97 1.47
CA ILE A 24 9.13 9.05 1.27
C ILE A 24 10.47 8.41 0.91
N ASN A 25 11.02 8.75 -0.25
CA ASN A 25 12.40 8.42 -0.59
C ASN A 25 13.32 9.43 0.09
N GLU A 26 13.97 9.00 1.18
CA GLU A 26 14.92 9.82 1.92
C GLU A 26 16.32 9.79 1.29
N SER A 27 16.55 8.86 0.36
CA SER A 27 17.82 8.72 -0.31
C SER A 27 17.97 9.72 -1.46
N GLY A 28 19.23 10.06 -1.79
CA GLY A 28 19.55 10.94 -2.92
C GLY A 28 19.37 10.29 -4.30
N ASN A 29 19.16 8.97 -4.35
CA ASN A 29 19.05 8.21 -5.59
C ASN A 29 17.59 7.80 -5.84
N PRO A 30 17.11 7.85 -7.10
CA PRO A 30 15.81 7.33 -7.44
C PRO A 30 15.77 5.81 -7.25
N VAL A 31 14.62 5.30 -6.81
CA VAL A 31 14.36 3.87 -6.61
C VAL A 31 13.34 3.41 -7.64
N ASP A 32 13.60 2.30 -8.33
CA ASP A 32 12.56 1.67 -9.15
C ASP A 32 11.54 0.95 -8.25
N MET A 33 10.28 1.38 -8.35
CA MET A 33 9.15 0.79 -7.61
C MET A 33 8.32 -0.15 -8.49
N ASN A 34 8.73 -0.43 -9.72
CA ASN A 34 8.05 -1.43 -10.53
C ASN A 34 8.21 -2.82 -9.88
N HIS A 35 7.10 -3.54 -9.73
CA HIS A 35 7.00 -4.78 -8.95
C HIS A 35 7.41 -4.67 -7.47
N ALA A 36 7.41 -3.46 -6.90
CA ALA A 36 7.57 -3.31 -5.46
C ALA A 36 6.38 -3.96 -4.74
N ALA A 37 6.70 -4.85 -3.79
CA ALA A 37 5.73 -5.55 -2.97
C ALA A 37 5.69 -4.95 -1.55
N ILE A 38 4.51 -4.52 -1.13
CA ILE A 38 4.27 -3.94 0.18
C ILE A 38 3.50 -4.96 1.01
N LEU A 39 4.21 -5.61 1.92
CA LEU A 39 3.66 -6.64 2.80
C LEU A 39 3.38 -6.04 4.18
N PHE A 40 2.16 -6.19 4.68
CA PHE A 40 1.79 -5.75 6.02
C PHE A 40 0.72 -6.63 6.65
N THR A 41 0.74 -6.73 7.98
CA THR A 41 -0.28 -7.46 8.74
C THR A 41 -1.34 -6.50 9.28
N ALA A 42 -2.62 -6.81 9.10
CA ALA A 42 -3.72 -6.03 9.64
C ALA A 42 -4.88 -6.94 10.08
N SER A 43 -5.79 -6.43 10.91
CA SER A 43 -6.98 -7.16 11.35
C SER A 43 -8.09 -7.19 10.29
N GLY A 44 -7.76 -7.58 9.06
CA GLY A 44 -8.66 -7.61 7.92
C GLY A 44 -7.92 -7.53 6.58
N HIS A 45 -8.62 -7.86 5.49
CA HIS A 45 -8.10 -7.90 4.14
C HIS A 45 -8.38 -6.59 3.42
N ILE A 46 -7.57 -6.31 2.40
CA ILE A 46 -7.85 -5.26 1.42
C ILE A 46 -9.08 -5.68 0.61
N ASP A 47 -10.06 -4.79 0.48
CA ASP A 47 -11.26 -5.02 -0.33
C ASP A 47 -10.89 -5.04 -1.82
N PRO A 48 -10.99 -6.18 -2.53
CA PRO A 48 -10.59 -6.28 -3.93
C PRO A 48 -11.47 -5.44 -4.87
N TRP A 49 -12.70 -5.15 -4.44
CA TRP A 49 -13.66 -4.29 -5.14
C TRP A 49 -13.65 -2.85 -4.63
N GLY A 50 -12.83 -2.58 -3.60
CA GLY A 50 -12.68 -1.26 -3.03
C GLY A 50 -11.82 -0.36 -3.90
N ASN A 51 -11.93 0.95 -3.68
CA ASN A 51 -11.09 1.90 -4.41
C ASN A 51 -9.65 1.81 -3.91
N SER A 52 -8.75 1.38 -4.79
CA SER A 52 -7.30 1.45 -4.59
C SER A 52 -6.64 2.46 -5.55
N GLY A 53 -5.68 3.23 -5.07
CA GLY A 53 -5.02 4.25 -5.89
C GLY A 53 -4.06 5.13 -5.10
N GLY A 54 -3.78 6.34 -5.59
CA GLY A 54 -2.82 7.25 -4.97
C GLY A 54 -1.86 7.84 -6.01
N THR A 55 -0.83 8.53 -5.53
CA THR A 55 0.23 9.11 -6.37
C THR A 55 1.41 8.16 -6.60
N LEU A 56 1.52 7.08 -5.83
CA LEU A 56 2.46 5.98 -6.02
C LEU A 56 1.77 4.77 -6.65
N LYS A 57 1.03 4.98 -7.74
CA LYS A 57 0.49 3.90 -8.55
C LYS A 57 1.12 3.95 -9.93
N GLY A 58 1.50 2.80 -10.48
CA GLY A 58 1.93 2.71 -11.87
C GLY A 58 0.74 2.91 -12.84
N ASN A 59 1.02 2.74 -14.12
CA ASN A 59 -0.01 2.80 -15.17
C ASN A 59 -0.85 1.52 -15.31
N LEU A 60 -0.48 0.44 -14.62
CA LEU A 60 -1.22 -0.81 -14.58
C LEU A 60 -1.97 -0.98 -13.25
N PRO A 61 -3.02 -1.81 -13.20
CA PRO A 61 -3.73 -2.13 -11.97
C PRO A 61 -2.78 -2.69 -10.90
N LEU A 62 -3.04 -2.35 -9.64
CA LEU A 62 -2.33 -2.96 -8.51
C LEU A 62 -2.71 -4.44 -8.40
N THR A 63 -1.77 -5.30 -8.03
CA THR A 63 -2.11 -6.67 -7.62
C THR A 63 -2.31 -6.68 -6.12
N LEU A 64 -3.49 -7.12 -5.69
CA LEU A 64 -3.88 -7.21 -4.29
C LEU A 64 -3.97 -8.69 -3.92
N ASN A 65 -3.15 -9.13 -2.97
CA ASN A 65 -3.21 -10.48 -2.44
C ASN A 65 -3.34 -10.41 -0.92
N ASP A 66 -4.01 -11.39 -0.34
CA ASP A 66 -4.07 -11.57 1.09
C ASP A 66 -3.94 -13.05 1.46
N THR A 67 -3.35 -13.30 2.62
CA THR A 67 -3.36 -14.63 3.25
C THR A 67 -3.92 -14.49 4.65
N SER A 68 -4.89 -15.32 4.97
CA SER A 68 -5.62 -15.21 6.21
C SER A 68 -5.10 -16.15 7.29
N TYR A 69 -4.80 -15.59 8.46
CA TYR A 69 -4.38 -16.33 9.65
C TYR A 69 -5.28 -15.95 10.83
N GLY A 70 -6.54 -16.38 10.76
CA GLY A 70 -7.55 -16.11 11.79
C GLY A 70 -7.99 -14.64 11.78
N THR A 71 -7.72 -13.90 12.86
CA THR A 71 -8.10 -12.47 12.99
C THR A 71 -7.06 -11.50 12.43
N LEU A 72 -5.87 -11.99 12.06
CA LEU A 72 -4.81 -11.23 11.41
C LEU A 72 -4.62 -11.73 9.98
N GLU A 73 -4.50 -10.81 9.04
CA GLU A 73 -4.31 -11.10 7.63
C GLU A 73 -3.02 -10.45 7.17
N THR A 74 -2.23 -11.21 6.40
CA THR A 74 -1.06 -10.68 5.73
C THR A 74 -1.51 -10.19 4.37
N ASN A 75 -1.45 -8.87 4.18
CA ASN A 75 -1.85 -8.17 2.98
C ASN A 75 -0.61 -7.84 2.15
N ASN A 76 -0.71 -8.03 0.85
CA ASN A 76 0.34 -7.74 -0.12
C ASN A 76 -0.22 -6.86 -1.24
N ILE A 77 0.40 -5.71 -1.45
CA ILE A 77 0.10 -4.83 -2.57
C ILE A 77 1.33 -4.79 -3.48
N ILE A 78 1.15 -5.17 -4.74
CA ILE A 78 2.19 -5.11 -5.76
C ILE A 78 1.88 -3.95 -6.71
N ILE A 79 2.86 -3.06 -6.88
CA ILE A 79 2.77 -1.97 -7.84
C ILE A 79 3.22 -2.48 -9.21
N ASN A 80 2.38 -2.28 -10.22
CA ASN A 80 2.68 -2.68 -11.58
C ASN A 80 2.78 -1.44 -12.48
N ASN A 81 3.81 -1.40 -13.31
CA ASN A 81 4.01 -0.38 -14.33
C ASN A 81 4.55 -1.05 -15.61
N SER A 82 4.17 -0.55 -16.79
CA SER A 82 4.64 -1.12 -18.07
C SER A 82 6.16 -1.07 -18.22
N ASP A 83 6.77 -0.06 -17.61
CA ASP A 83 8.20 0.22 -17.64
C ASP A 83 8.71 0.55 -16.22
N VAL A 84 9.93 1.10 -16.11
CA VAL A 84 10.50 1.58 -14.84
C VAL A 84 9.59 2.62 -14.19
N LEU A 85 9.32 2.46 -12.89
CA LEU A 85 8.58 3.43 -12.10
C LEU A 85 9.54 4.10 -11.11
N LEU A 86 10.21 5.16 -11.56
CA LEU A 86 11.18 5.86 -10.74
C LEU A 86 10.52 6.66 -9.63
N PHE A 87 10.81 6.27 -8.40
CA PHE A 87 10.48 6.99 -7.19
C PHE A 87 11.67 7.86 -6.78
N SER A 88 11.66 9.10 -7.25
CA SER A 88 12.69 10.09 -6.97
C SER A 88 12.62 10.59 -5.52
N ARG A 89 13.70 11.21 -5.06
CA ARG A 89 13.69 11.98 -3.80
C ARG A 89 12.64 13.07 -3.91
N ALA A 90 11.71 13.09 -2.97
CA ALA A 90 10.64 14.07 -2.95
C ALA A 90 10.62 14.80 -1.60
N ASN A 91 10.36 16.10 -1.64
CA ASN A 91 10.13 16.90 -0.43
C ASN A 91 8.76 16.58 0.20
N ALA A 92 7.86 15.95 -0.55
CA ALA A 92 6.55 15.48 -0.12
C ALA A 92 6.40 13.98 -0.43
N GLY A 93 5.75 13.23 0.46
CA GLY A 93 5.57 11.78 0.27
C GLY A 93 4.58 11.44 -0.85
N HIS A 94 4.78 10.29 -1.49
CA HIS A 94 3.80 9.73 -2.41
C HIS A 94 2.88 8.76 -1.68
N SER A 95 1.60 8.75 -2.05
CA SER A 95 0.58 7.98 -1.36
C SER A 95 0.15 6.76 -2.16
N LEU A 96 -0.14 5.69 -1.45
CA LEU A 96 -0.88 4.53 -1.91
C LEU A 96 -2.03 4.32 -0.93
N SER A 97 -3.25 4.19 -1.43
CA SER A 97 -4.41 3.94 -0.63
C SER A 97 -5.15 2.72 -1.10
N ALA A 98 -5.73 1.98 -0.16
CA ALA A 98 -6.62 0.87 -0.45
C ALA A 98 -7.69 0.79 0.65
N SER A 99 -8.89 0.37 0.27
CA SER A 99 -9.93 0.06 1.24
C SER A 99 -9.64 -1.26 1.95
N ARG A 100 -9.86 -1.30 3.26
CA ARG A 100 -9.77 -2.52 4.08
C ARG A 100 -11.14 -2.84 4.66
N ARG A 101 -11.49 -4.13 4.67
CA ARG A 101 -12.61 -4.67 5.44
C ARG A 101 -12.10 -5.41 6.66
N ARG A 102 -12.65 -5.10 7.83
CA ARG A 102 -12.39 -5.89 9.04
C ARG A 102 -13.07 -7.26 8.89
N ARG A 103 -12.44 -8.30 9.43
CA ARG A 103 -13.02 -9.66 9.46
C ARG A 103 -13.91 -9.83 10.70
N CYS A 104 -14.99 -10.60 10.57
CA CYS A 104 -15.89 -10.90 11.71
C CYS A 104 -15.09 -11.68 12.74
N ARG A 105 -15.26 -11.34 14.01
CA ARG A 105 -14.61 -12.03 15.12
C ARG A 105 -15.27 -13.39 15.37
#